data_AF-A0A920NTX0-F1
#
_entry.id   AF-A0A920NTX0-F1
#
_cell.length_a   1.000
_cell.length_b   1.000
_cell.length_c   1.000
_cell.angle_alpha   90.00
_cell.angle_beta   90.00
_cell.angle_gamma   90.00
#
_symmetry.space_group_name_H-M   'P 1'
#
loop_
_entity.id
_entity.type
_entity.pdbx_description
1 polymer ?
#
loop_
_entity_poly.entity_id
_entity_poly.type
_entity_poly.pdbx_seq_one_letter_code
_entity_poly.pdbx_strand_id
1 'polypeptide(L)'
;MSNIHYLNWSDNPGGRITGLTRYACFLVEKGEIVAPIKTMRFDDTFYRFFGTELESIGSTAEIIPDVLTYGQRSLGAITCPGILTRSFN
;
A
#
# COMPACT_ATOMS: atom_id res chain seq x y z
N MET A 1 0.13 -1.33 -12.61
CA MET A 1 0.43 -1.30 -11.16
C MET A 1 -0.48 -0.29 -10.47
N SER A 2 -1.11 -0.67 -9.36
CA SER A 2 -1.73 0.25 -8.40
C SER A 2 -0.66 0.77 -7.45
N ASN A 3 -0.66 2.07 -7.14
CA ASN A 3 0.25 2.64 -6.14
C ASN A 3 -0.56 3.30 -5.01
N ILE A 4 -0.11 3.16 -3.77
CA ILE A 4 -0.59 3.96 -2.64
C ILE A 4 0.14 5.31 -2.73
N HIS A 5 -0.52 6.33 -3.25
CA HIS A 5 0.17 7.56 -3.67
C HIS A 5 0.27 8.61 -2.57
N TYR A 6 -0.69 8.63 -1.65
CA TYR A 6 -0.71 9.55 -0.53
C TYR A 6 -0.81 8.74 0.75
N LEU A 7 0.36 8.35 1.27
CA LEU A 7 0.49 7.73 2.57
C LEU A 7 0.96 8.80 3.56
N ASN A 8 0.16 9.08 4.58
CA ASN A 8 0.49 10.08 5.59
C ASN A 8 0.31 9.51 6.99
N TRP A 9 1.14 9.98 7.91
CA TRP A 9 0.95 9.75 9.34
C TRP A 9 -0.25 10.56 9.85
N SER A 10 -1.23 9.88 10.45
CA SER A 10 -2.33 10.51 11.19
C SER A 10 -2.06 10.51 12.70
N ASP A 11 -1.34 9.51 13.20
CA ASP A 11 -0.85 9.42 14.58
C ASP A 11 0.47 8.65 14.60
N ASN A 12 1.59 9.34 14.82
CA ASN A 12 2.92 8.73 14.85
C ASN A 12 3.10 7.77 16.04
N PRO A 13 2.84 8.18 17.30
CA PRO A 13 2.92 7.27 18.45
C PRO A 13 2.03 6.02 18.32
N GLY A 14 0.81 6.18 17.82
CA GLY A 14 -0.13 5.06 17.61
C GLY A 14 0.11 4.26 16.32
N GLY A 15 1.09 4.68 15.51
CA GLY A 15 1.44 4.03 14.25
C GLY A 15 0.32 4.05 13.20
N ARG A 16 -0.53 5.08 13.23
CA ARG A 16 -1.69 5.22 12.36
C ARG A 16 -1.33 6.00 11.10
N ILE A 17 -1.76 5.47 9.96
CA ILE A 17 -1.55 6.05 8.65
C ILE A 17 -2.85 6.12 7.86
N THR A 18 -2.99 7.19 7.09
CA THR A 18 -4.03 7.32 6.06
C THR A 18 -3.42 7.04 4.70
N GLY A 19 -4.15 6.32 3.86
CA GLY A 19 -3.70 5.94 2.53
C GLY A 19 -4.80 6.03 1.48
N LEU A 20 -4.41 6.24 0.23
CA LEU A 20 -5.31 6.15 -0.91
C LEU A 20 -4.64 5.55 -2.15
N THR A 21 -5.41 4.73 -2.87
CA THR A 21 -4.98 4.12 -4.13
C THR A 21 -5.05 5.14 -5.28
N ARG A 22 -4.00 5.21 -6.11
CA ARG A 22 -3.96 6.02 -7.33
C ARG A 22 -3.72 5.14 -8.55
N TYR A 23 -4.18 5.64 -9.70
CA TYR A 23 -4.11 5.03 -11.03
C TYR A 23 -5.10 3.88 -11.24
N ALA A 24 -4.94 2.78 -10.54
CA ALA A 24 -5.76 1.60 -10.74
C ALA A 24 -6.08 0.95 -9.38
N CYS A 25 -7.32 0.54 -9.18
CA CYS A 25 -7.74 -0.30 -8.07
C CYS A 25 -8.72 -1.30 -8.67
N PHE A 26 -8.60 -2.57 -8.31
CA PHE A 26 -9.31 -3.65 -8.98
C PHE A 26 -10.02 -4.54 -7.98
N LEU A 27 -11.25 -4.92 -8.32
CA LEU A 27 -11.94 -6.01 -7.65
C LEU A 27 -11.36 -7.33 -8.14
N VAL A 28 -11.05 -8.23 -7.21
CA VAL A 28 -10.57 -9.58 -7.47
C VAL A 28 -11.60 -10.58 -6.94
N GLU A 29 -12.06 -11.48 -7.79
CA GLU A 29 -12.96 -12.57 -7.41
C GLU A 29 -12.35 -13.90 -7.86
N LYS A 30 -12.28 -14.88 -6.95
CA LYS A 30 -11.72 -16.21 -7.21
C LYS A 30 -10.31 -16.18 -7.84
N GLY A 31 -9.50 -15.19 -7.46
CA GLY A 31 -8.13 -15.02 -7.96
C GLY A 31 -8.01 -14.25 -9.26
N GLU A 32 -9.11 -13.82 -9.87
CA GLU A 32 -9.12 -13.11 -11.15
C GLU A 32 -9.55 -11.64 -10.98
N ILE A 33 -8.92 -10.73 -11.73
CA ILE A 33 -9.34 -9.32 -11.79
C ILE A 33 -10.63 -9.23 -12.60
N VAL A 34 -11.72 -8.78 -11.98
CA VAL A 34 -13.04 -8.75 -12.63
C VAL A 34 -13.44 -7.35 -13.12
N ALA A 35 -13.04 -6.29 -12.41
CA ALA A 35 -13.41 -4.92 -12.76
C ALA A 35 -12.50 -3.88 -12.10
N PRO A 36 -12.31 -2.70 -12.72
CA PRO A 36 -11.78 -1.54 -12.01
C PRO A 36 -12.80 -1.04 -11.00
N ILE A 37 -12.33 -0.61 -9.83
CA ILE A 37 -13.16 0.02 -8.79
C ILE A 37 -12.67 1.44 -8.53
N LYS A 38 -13.52 2.23 -7.86
CA LYS A 38 -13.15 3.57 -7.39
C LYS A 38 -11.96 3.47 -6.43
N THR A 39 -11.22 4.57 -6.31
CA THR A 39 -10.14 4.71 -5.33
C THR A 39 -10.59 4.27 -3.94
N MET A 40 -9.90 3.26 -3.41
CA MET A 40 -9.96 2.89 -2.00
C MET A 40 -9.16 3.90 -1.17
N ARG A 41 -9.74 4.32 -0.05
CA ARG A 41 -9.08 5.06 1.03
C ARG A 41 -9.10 4.18 2.29
N PHE A 42 -8.09 4.34 3.14
CA PHE A 42 -8.02 3.68 4.44
C PHE A 42 -7.40 4.62 5.48
N ASP A 43 -7.69 4.36 6.75
CA ASP A 43 -7.08 4.98 7.93
C ASP A 43 -6.89 3.89 9.01
N ASP A 44 -5.68 3.35 9.08
CA ASP A 44 -5.38 2.15 9.86
C ASP A 44 -3.96 2.18 10.43
N THR A 45 -3.65 1.26 11.35
CA THR A 45 -2.33 1.17 11.96
C THR A 45 -1.48 0.09 11.31
N PHE A 46 -0.17 0.35 11.17
CA PHE A 46 0.75 -0.67 10.66
C PHE A 46 0.87 -1.88 11.59
N TYR A 47 0.55 -1.71 12.88
CA TYR A 47 0.41 -2.82 13.82
C TYR A 47 -0.72 -3.80 13.44
N ARG A 48 -1.82 -3.31 12.84
CA ARG A 48 -2.92 -4.19 12.40
C ARG A 48 -2.60 -4.87 11.08
N PHE A 49 -2.27 -4.10 10.04
CA PHE A 49 -2.10 -4.66 8.70
C PHE A 49 -0.82 -5.51 8.54
N PHE A 50 0.23 -5.28 9.33
CA PHE A 50 1.37 -6.21 9.44
C PHE A 50 1.30 -7.18 10.63
N GLY A 51 0.24 -7.10 11.43
CA GLY A 51 0.01 -7.98 12.58
C GLY A 51 -1.18 -8.88 12.33
N THR A 52 -2.29 -8.61 13.01
CA THR A 52 -3.46 -9.50 13.04
C THR A 52 -4.18 -9.66 11.71
N GLU A 53 -4.06 -8.69 10.80
CA GLU A 53 -4.72 -8.74 9.48
C GLU A 53 -3.80 -9.28 8.37
N LEU A 54 -2.53 -9.59 8.67
CA LEU A 54 -1.59 -10.09 7.66
C LEU A 54 -1.89 -11.55 7.31
N GLU A 55 -2.25 -11.81 6.05
CA GLU A 55 -2.59 -13.16 5.60
C GLU A 55 -1.44 -13.85 4.85
N SER A 56 -0.72 -13.11 4.01
CA SER A 56 0.44 -13.64 3.31
C SER A 56 1.39 -12.56 2.82
N ILE A 57 2.63 -12.98 2.57
CA ILE A 57 3.69 -12.16 1.98
C ILE A 57 4.11 -12.84 0.68
N GLY A 58 4.19 -12.06 -0.40
CA GLY A 58 4.64 -12.54 -1.71
C GLY A 58 6.07 -13.09 -1.67
N SER A 59 6.34 -14.12 -2.47
CA SER A 59 7.67 -14.73 -2.60
C SER A 59 8.64 -13.89 -3.43
N THR A 60 8.14 -12.87 -4.14
CA THR A 60 8.93 -11.96 -4.97
C THR A 60 8.86 -10.54 -4.40
N ALA A 61 10.01 -9.88 -4.35
CA ALA A 61 10.10 -8.47 -4.02
C ALA A 61 10.22 -7.63 -5.29
N GLU A 62 9.44 -6.56 -5.35
CA GLU A 62 9.48 -5.56 -6.42
C GLU A 62 10.38 -4.40 -6.00
N ILE A 63 11.08 -3.79 -6.96
CA ILE A 63 11.88 -2.59 -6.73
C ILE A 63 11.03 -1.37 -7.14
N ILE A 64 10.83 -0.46 -6.20
CA ILE A 64 10.12 0.81 -6.38
C ILE A 64 11.16 1.94 -6.32
N PRO A 65 11.60 2.48 -7.47
CA PRO A 65 12.58 3.56 -7.51
C PRO A 65 12.05 4.82 -6.83
N ASP A 66 12.92 5.58 -6.18
CA ASP A 66 12.59 6.90 -5.69
C ASP A 66 12.40 7.86 -6.89
N VAL A 67 11.22 8.46 -6.96
CA VAL A 67 10.82 9.41 -8.01
C VAL A 67 10.53 10.80 -7.44
N LEU A 68 10.76 11.03 -6.14
CA LEU A 68 10.54 12.32 -5.50
C LEU A 68 11.58 13.34 -6.00
N THR A 69 11.05 14.48 -6.41
CA THR A 69 11.84 15.64 -6.86
C THR A 69 11.64 16.85 -5.95
N TYR A 70 10.81 16.72 -4.92
CA TYR A 70 10.53 17.80 -3.98
C TYR A 70 11.76 18.07 -3.09
N GLY A 71 12.22 19.32 -3.07
CA GLY A 71 13.46 19.71 -2.41
C GLY A 71 14.71 19.40 -3.25
N GLN A 72 15.05 18.11 -3.39
CA GLN A 72 16.18 17.64 -4.20
C GLN A 72 15.88 16.25 -4.78
N ARG A 73 16.59 15.87 -5.84
CA ARG A 73 16.49 14.52 -6.39
C ARG A 73 17.11 13.52 -5.40
N SER A 74 16.29 12.61 -4.92
CA SER A 74 16.75 11.50 -4.08
C SER A 74 17.28 10.37 -4.96
N LEU A 75 18.37 9.74 -4.51
CA LEU A 75 18.84 8.47 -5.07
C LEU A 75 18.41 7.37 -4.11
N GLY A 76 17.66 6.40 -4.62
CA GLY A 76 17.20 5.29 -3.80
C GLY A 76 16.13 4.46 -4.47
N ALA A 77 15.76 3.38 -3.79
CA ALA A 77 14.61 2.56 -4.10
C ALA A 77 14.14 1.86 -2.83
N ILE A 78 12.85 1.54 -2.80
CA ILE A 78 12.26 0.64 -1.82
C ILE A 78 12.14 -0.73 -2.48
N THR A 79 12.62 -1.77 -1.83
CA THR A 79 12.40 -3.15 -2.28
C THR A 79 11.44 -3.83 -1.32
N CYS A 80 10.26 -4.24 -1.79
CA CYS A 80 9.26 -4.86 -0.93
C CYS A 80 8.43 -5.92 -1.68
N PRO A 81 8.03 -7.01 -1.00
CA PRO A 81 7.08 -7.96 -1.55
C PRO A 81 5.65 -7.40 -1.56
N GLY A 82 4.77 -8.06 -2.32
CA GLY A 82 3.34 -7.86 -2.18
C GLY A 82 2.84 -8.35 -0.81
N ILE A 83 1.85 -7.65 -0.26
CA ILE A 83 1.25 -7.95 1.04
C ILE A 83 -0.24 -8.21 0.83
N LEU A 84 -0.72 -9.35 1.31
CA LEU A 84 -2.15 -9.65 1.39
C LEU A 84 -2.64 -9.42 2.80
N THR A 85 -3.59 -8.50 2.94
CA THR A 85 -4.26 -8.22 4.21
C THR A 85 -5.72 -8.62 4.12
N ARG A 86 -6.26 -9.11 5.25
CA ARG A 86 -7.66 -9.49 5.35
C ARG A 86 -8.58 -8.28 5.27
N SER A 87 -8.20 -7.19 5.92
CA SER A 87 -9.00 -5.97 5.99
C SER A 87 -8.14 -4.72 6.20
N PHE A 88 -8.70 -3.58 5.81
CA PHE A 88 -8.24 -2.25 6.18
C PHE A 88 -9.42 -1.50 6.82
N ASN A 89 -9.13 -0.65 7.82
CA ASN A 89 -10.10 0.29 8.39
C ASN A 89 -10.23 1.58 7.56
#